data_AF-A0A660UJC2-F1
#
_entry.id   AF-A0A660UJC2-F1
#
_cell.length_a   1.000
_cell.length_b   1.000
_cell.length_c   1.000
_cell.angle_alpha   90.00
_cell.angle_beta   90.00
_cell.angle_gamma   90.00
#
_symmetry.space_group_name_H-M   'P 1'
#
loop_
_entity.id
_entity.type
_entity.pdbx_description
1 polymer ?
#
loop_
_entity_poly.entity_id
_entity_poly.type
_entity_poly.pdbx_seq_one_letter_code
_entity_poly.pdbx_strand_id
1 'polypeptide(L)'
;MGMRPGQRIMSMVLPACIFFLSGLAGAASVRIAGLENLAPKAKISAESEYSTRYLAKFVADGVVPVRGGNGDPGKAWCVKGDTHRDGAALVFEWAEPVTVGAIVYYGRTAWFDNECWKDYVVLVDDDPAPLIKGRLEMADGPQPINFGKTVELKKLTIRFTSSYGGPNPGASEIEVFSVGVNEKKLKAHLRSIKLKSTPWAIEVDCEKLRGLIEAQSARYGDKYPQAGGHLARLEELVGRADEAQVELKQLQREVLLFDIDRLVVIKRHEISATHVYTYHYEGFKAGGGLYVVSPGDGGAEPVELVSSPTGQILDCDLSYDGRTILFSRRQKEDEGYHLWTINVDGTGLTQLTRGPWHDYNGCWLPDGGIGFLSSRIAQ
;
A
#
# COMPACT_ATOMS: atom_id res chain seq x y z
N MET A 1 59.64 15.54 43.19
CA MET A 1 60.33 14.86 42.07
C MET A 1 59.27 14.50 41.05
N GLY A 2 59.31 14.85 39.77
CA GLY A 2 60.24 15.61 38.96
C GLY A 2 59.43 16.21 37.79
N MET A 3 59.92 17.34 37.30
CA MET A 3 59.33 18.17 36.25
C MET A 3 59.71 17.67 34.84
N ARG A 4 58.73 17.75 33.91
CA ARG A 4 58.79 18.32 32.53
C ARG A 4 59.64 17.61 31.45
N PRO A 5 59.64 18.05 30.15
CA PRO A 5 58.71 18.93 29.37
C PRO A 5 58.39 18.45 27.92
N GLY A 6 57.53 19.20 27.22
CA GLY A 6 57.72 19.50 25.77
C GLY A 6 56.47 19.33 24.90
N GLN A 7 55.65 20.38 24.68
CA GLN A 7 55.70 21.30 23.51
C GLN A 7 55.07 20.69 22.23
N ARG A 8 54.16 21.31 21.47
CA ARG A 8 53.77 22.71 21.25
C ARG A 8 52.32 22.80 20.71
N ILE A 9 51.68 23.91 21.01
CA ILE A 9 50.44 24.44 20.44
C ILE A 9 50.66 24.87 18.99
N MET A 10 49.70 24.65 18.09
CA MET A 10 49.46 25.57 16.98
C MET A 10 47.96 25.65 16.66
N SER A 11 47.39 26.82 16.96
CA SER A 11 46.10 27.28 16.44
C SER A 11 46.23 27.63 14.96
N MET A 12 45.29 27.20 14.14
CA MET A 12 44.94 27.90 12.90
C MET A 12 43.44 28.11 12.87
N VAL A 13 43.06 29.38 12.95
CA VAL A 13 41.73 29.90 12.64
C VAL A 13 41.86 30.62 11.30
N LEU A 14 40.78 30.54 10.50
CA LEU A 14 40.43 31.25 9.25
C LEU A 14 40.98 30.69 7.92
N PRO A 15 40.31 30.93 6.77
CA PRO A 15 38.90 31.31 6.54
C PRO A 15 38.20 30.47 5.44
N ALA A 16 36.87 30.64 5.37
CA ALA A 16 36.03 30.63 4.16
C ALA A 16 36.23 29.55 3.08
N CYS A 17 35.15 28.80 2.81
CA CYS A 17 34.58 28.73 1.47
C CYS A 17 33.12 28.28 1.57
N ILE A 18 32.22 29.26 1.44
CA ILE A 18 30.82 29.03 1.08
C ILE A 18 30.85 28.37 -0.31
N PHE A 19 30.63 27.06 -0.36
CA PHE A 19 30.16 26.43 -1.57
C PHE A 19 28.64 26.35 -1.48
N PHE A 20 27.99 27.31 -2.13
CA PHE A 20 26.65 27.09 -2.67
C PHE A 20 26.79 25.97 -3.71
N LEU A 21 26.57 24.73 -3.27
CA LEU A 21 26.17 23.66 -4.16
C LEU A 21 24.66 23.59 -4.09
N SER A 22 24.03 24.35 -4.99
CA SER A 22 22.71 24.07 -5.51
C SER A 22 22.70 22.66 -6.09
N GLY A 23 22.53 21.66 -5.23
CA GLY A 23 22.16 20.31 -5.62
C GLY A 23 20.66 20.31 -5.82
N LEU A 24 20.24 20.20 -7.09
CA LEU A 24 18.87 19.91 -7.48
C LEU A 24 18.27 18.88 -6.52
N ALA A 25 17.13 19.22 -5.92
CA ALA A 25 16.26 18.24 -5.30
C ALA A 25 15.91 17.21 -6.38
N GLY A 26 16.61 16.08 -6.37
CA GLY A 26 16.27 14.95 -7.21
C GLY A 26 14.88 14.49 -6.79
N ALA A 27 13.90 14.64 -7.69
CA ALA A 27 12.60 14.01 -7.52
C ALA A 27 12.86 12.50 -7.32
N ALA A 28 12.57 12.00 -6.11
CA ALA A 28 12.73 10.61 -5.74
C ALA A 28 12.06 9.73 -6.81
N SER A 29 12.84 8.88 -7.45
CA SER A 29 12.32 7.98 -8.48
C SER A 29 11.45 6.92 -7.84
N VAL A 30 10.14 6.98 -8.07
CA VAL A 30 9.20 5.98 -7.54
C VAL A 30 9.33 4.72 -8.40
N ARG A 31 9.96 3.67 -7.83
CA ARG A 31 10.05 2.33 -8.43
C ARG A 31 9.21 1.34 -7.65
N ILE A 32 8.09 0.87 -8.20
CA ILE A 32 7.40 -0.30 -7.64
C ILE A 32 6.89 -1.20 -8.77
N ALA A 33 7.13 -2.52 -8.63
CA ALA A 33 7.05 -3.57 -9.67
C ALA A 33 8.19 -3.58 -10.73
N GLY A 34 9.33 -2.95 -10.43
CA GLY A 34 10.46 -2.82 -11.37
C GLY A 34 10.22 -1.80 -12.48
N LEU A 35 9.12 -1.05 -12.41
CA LEU A 35 8.80 0.05 -13.31
C LEU A 35 8.90 1.36 -12.56
N GLU A 36 9.64 2.28 -13.15
CA GLU A 36 9.86 3.61 -12.63
C GLU A 36 8.83 4.56 -13.24
N ASN A 37 8.07 5.27 -12.40
CA ASN A 37 7.21 6.36 -12.89
C ASN A 37 8.09 7.57 -13.23
N LEU A 38 8.09 7.95 -14.51
CA LEU A 38 8.88 9.05 -15.05
C LEU A 38 8.18 10.41 -14.91
N ALA A 39 6.87 10.43 -14.66
CA ALA A 39 6.08 11.66 -14.60
C ALA A 39 6.59 12.66 -13.53
N PRO A 40 6.95 12.25 -12.30
CA PRO A 40 7.45 13.18 -11.27
C PRO A 40 8.79 13.85 -11.62
N LYS A 41 9.52 13.31 -12.60
CA LYS A 41 10.80 13.86 -13.08
C LYS A 41 10.63 14.89 -14.20
N ALA A 42 9.43 15.03 -14.74
CA ALA A 42 9.14 16.01 -15.76
C ALA A 42 8.82 17.37 -15.14
N LYS A 43 9.12 18.43 -15.87
CA LYS A 43 8.42 19.70 -15.72
C LYS A 43 7.04 19.53 -16.34
N ILE A 44 5.99 19.69 -15.53
CA ILE A 44 4.60 19.49 -15.95
C ILE A 44 3.92 20.85 -16.11
N SER A 45 3.25 21.06 -17.24
CA SER A 45 2.45 22.26 -17.54
C SER A 45 1.15 21.91 -18.25
N ALA A 46 0.18 22.84 -18.21
CA ALA A 46 -1.10 22.67 -18.88
C ALA A 46 -1.54 23.97 -19.58
N GLU A 47 -2.41 23.84 -20.57
CA GLU A 47 -3.05 25.00 -21.24
C GLU A 47 -4.00 25.77 -20.30
N SER A 48 -4.51 25.11 -19.25
CA SER A 48 -5.46 25.69 -18.31
C SER A 48 -5.35 25.05 -16.93
N GLU A 49 -5.39 25.87 -15.89
CA GLU A 49 -5.44 25.45 -14.49
C GLU A 49 -6.56 26.24 -13.80
N TYR A 50 -7.49 25.53 -13.15
CA TYR A 50 -8.68 26.15 -12.54
C TYR A 50 -8.30 27.17 -11.47
N SER A 51 -7.38 26.79 -10.58
CA SER A 51 -6.84 27.65 -9.53
C SER A 51 -5.48 27.14 -9.05
N THR A 52 -4.86 27.85 -8.10
CA THR A 52 -3.61 27.43 -7.44
C THR A 52 -3.73 26.11 -6.67
N ARG A 53 -4.95 25.60 -6.46
CA ARG A 53 -5.21 24.28 -5.86
C ARG A 53 -5.35 23.16 -6.89
N TYR A 54 -5.32 23.45 -8.19
CA TYR A 54 -5.51 22.46 -9.26
C TYR A 54 -4.49 22.63 -10.38
N LEU A 55 -3.22 22.67 -9.98
CA LEU A 55 -2.09 22.86 -10.87
C LEU A 55 -1.72 21.56 -11.58
N ALA A 56 -1.18 21.66 -12.79
CA ALA A 56 -0.74 20.55 -13.62
C ALA A 56 0.23 19.61 -12.87
N LYS A 57 1.12 20.17 -12.04
CA LYS A 57 2.09 19.40 -11.24
C LYS A 57 1.47 18.38 -10.29
N PHE A 58 0.20 18.53 -9.91
CA PHE A 58 -0.45 17.64 -8.95
C PHE A 58 -0.86 16.30 -9.55
N VAL A 59 -0.77 16.13 -10.87
CA VAL A 59 -1.07 14.84 -11.52
C VAL A 59 0.04 13.80 -11.39
N ALA A 60 1.14 14.12 -10.71
CA ALA A 60 2.28 13.22 -10.57
C ALA A 60 2.76 13.17 -9.11
N ASP A 61 1.84 13.33 -8.16
CA ASP A 61 2.14 13.28 -6.72
C ASP A 61 1.96 11.87 -6.13
N GLY A 62 1.41 10.94 -6.91
CA GLY A 62 1.16 9.56 -6.51
C GLY A 62 -0.08 9.37 -5.64
N VAL A 63 -0.95 10.39 -5.55
CA VAL A 63 -2.18 10.37 -4.76
C VAL A 63 -3.39 10.42 -5.67
N VAL A 64 -4.19 9.35 -5.65
CA VAL A 64 -5.50 9.33 -6.33
C VAL A 64 -6.60 9.62 -5.31
N PRO A 65 -7.28 10.79 -5.38
CA PRO A 65 -8.39 11.11 -4.50
C PRO A 65 -9.54 10.10 -4.60
N VAL A 66 -10.25 9.91 -3.49
CA VAL A 66 -11.40 8.99 -3.43
C VAL A 66 -12.55 9.52 -4.29
N ARG A 67 -13.09 8.65 -5.16
CA ARG A 67 -14.28 8.91 -5.97
C ARG A 67 -15.49 9.26 -5.10
N GLY A 68 -16.23 10.30 -5.49
CA GLY A 68 -17.41 10.78 -4.76
C GLY A 68 -17.12 11.44 -3.41
N GLY A 69 -15.85 11.75 -3.11
CA GLY A 69 -15.44 12.57 -1.97
C GLY A 69 -15.39 14.07 -2.30
N ASN A 70 -14.36 14.74 -1.78
CA ASN A 70 -14.08 16.17 -2.03
C ASN A 70 -12.62 16.56 -1.70
N GLY A 71 -11.74 15.56 -1.58
CA GLY A 71 -10.38 15.70 -1.06
C GLY A 71 -9.30 15.89 -2.12
N ASP A 72 -9.66 16.31 -3.34
CA ASP A 72 -8.76 16.55 -4.48
C ASP A 72 -8.08 17.92 -4.57
N PRO A 73 -8.44 19.00 -3.81
CA PRO A 73 -7.65 20.22 -3.86
C PRO A 73 -6.19 19.98 -3.43
N GLY A 74 -5.25 20.36 -4.28
CA GLY A 74 -3.81 20.15 -4.10
C GLY A 74 -3.30 18.77 -4.50
N LYS A 75 -4.15 17.92 -5.10
CA LYS A 75 -3.90 16.51 -5.43
C LYS A 75 -4.50 16.07 -6.77
N ALA A 76 -4.86 17.04 -7.60
CA ALA A 76 -5.42 16.81 -8.92
C ALA A 76 -5.21 18.07 -9.76
N TRP A 77 -5.21 17.89 -11.08
CA TRP A 77 -5.30 19.00 -12.03
C TRP A 77 -6.71 19.05 -12.60
N CYS A 78 -7.23 20.26 -12.77
CA CYS A 78 -8.42 20.50 -13.56
C CYS A 78 -8.38 21.85 -14.25
N VAL A 79 -9.11 21.95 -15.36
CA VAL A 79 -9.14 23.14 -16.20
C VAL A 79 -10.22 24.12 -15.76
N LYS A 80 -10.14 25.35 -16.26
CA LYS A 80 -11.27 26.28 -16.24
C LYS A 80 -12.34 25.79 -17.23
N GLY A 81 -13.43 25.24 -16.69
CA GLY A 81 -14.54 24.70 -17.48
C GLY A 81 -15.06 25.62 -18.58
N ASP A 82 -15.25 26.89 -18.27
CA ASP A 82 -15.86 27.86 -19.19
C ASP A 82 -15.03 28.11 -20.46
N THR A 83 -13.77 27.67 -20.49
CA THR A 83 -12.87 27.87 -21.63
C THR A 83 -12.29 26.59 -22.20
N HIS A 84 -12.13 25.55 -21.39
CA HIS A 84 -11.35 24.35 -21.76
C HIS A 84 -12.08 23.03 -21.44
N ARG A 85 -13.39 23.04 -21.13
CA ARG A 85 -14.15 21.82 -20.79
C ARG A 85 -14.05 20.73 -21.85
N ASP A 86 -14.00 21.10 -23.13
CA ASP A 86 -13.99 20.13 -24.23
C ASP A 86 -12.62 19.96 -24.87
N GLY A 87 -11.57 20.51 -24.26
CA GLY A 87 -10.22 20.25 -24.72
C GLY A 87 -9.16 21.06 -23.98
N ALA A 88 -8.07 20.37 -23.63
CA ALA A 88 -6.86 20.94 -23.07
C ALA A 88 -5.69 19.99 -23.27
N ALA A 89 -4.47 20.54 -23.30
CA ALA A 89 -3.25 19.77 -23.27
C ALA A 89 -2.57 19.81 -21.89
N LEU A 90 -2.01 18.66 -21.52
CA LEU A 90 -1.09 18.47 -20.42
C LEU A 90 0.26 18.03 -21.00
N VAL A 91 1.34 18.71 -20.61
CA VAL A 91 2.68 18.55 -21.18
C VAL A 91 3.65 18.12 -20.10
N PHE A 92 4.45 17.11 -20.41
CA PHE A 92 5.55 16.62 -19.59
C PHE A 92 6.85 16.84 -20.36
N GLU A 93 7.78 17.60 -19.80
CA GLU A 93 9.07 17.90 -20.42
C GLU A 93 10.21 17.48 -19.49
N TRP A 94 11.10 16.60 -19.96
CA TRP A 94 12.26 16.13 -19.20
C TRP A 94 13.51 16.93 -19.57
N ALA A 95 14.45 17.03 -18.64
CA ALA A 95 15.73 17.71 -18.88
C ALA A 95 16.56 16.99 -19.95
N GLU A 96 16.57 15.66 -19.90
CA GLU A 96 17.20 14.75 -20.85
C GLU A 96 16.16 13.82 -21.49
N PRO A 97 16.40 13.31 -22.72
CA PRO A 97 15.52 12.34 -23.34
C PRO A 97 15.27 11.11 -22.47
N VAL A 98 14.04 10.63 -22.48
CA VAL A 98 13.59 9.43 -21.76
C VAL A 98 12.92 8.46 -22.72
N THR A 99 13.02 7.16 -22.43
CA THR A 99 12.26 6.13 -23.15
C THR A 99 10.90 5.94 -22.48
N VAL A 100 9.82 6.00 -23.27
CA VAL A 100 8.43 5.84 -22.83
C VAL A 100 7.73 4.78 -23.67
N GLY A 101 6.98 3.89 -23.02
CA GLY A 101 6.16 2.85 -23.68
C GLY A 101 4.69 2.85 -23.27
N ALA A 102 4.34 3.54 -22.18
CA ALA A 102 2.95 3.67 -21.74
C ALA A 102 2.72 4.89 -20.84
N ILE A 103 1.46 5.30 -20.80
CA ILE A 103 0.89 6.24 -19.83
C ILE A 103 -0.20 5.51 -19.05
N VAL A 104 -0.43 5.85 -17.78
CA VAL A 104 -1.63 5.42 -17.04
C VAL A 104 -2.39 6.67 -16.61
N TYR A 105 -3.65 6.78 -17.03
CA TYR A 105 -4.55 7.88 -16.68
C TYR A 105 -5.46 7.50 -15.50
N TYR A 106 -5.65 8.41 -14.57
CA TYR A 106 -6.64 8.31 -13.50
C TYR A 106 -7.62 9.48 -13.59
N GLY A 107 -8.90 9.17 -13.75
CA GLY A 107 -9.95 10.18 -13.91
C GLY A 107 -10.17 11.02 -12.66
N ARG A 108 -10.34 12.34 -12.82
CA ARG A 108 -10.77 13.20 -11.73
C ARG A 108 -12.27 12.98 -11.48
N THR A 109 -12.58 12.16 -10.48
CA THR A 109 -13.97 11.80 -10.12
C THR A 109 -14.28 12.08 -8.65
N ALA A 110 -13.48 12.92 -7.99
CA ALA A 110 -13.64 13.19 -6.58
C ALA A 110 -14.99 13.85 -6.28
N TRP A 111 -15.38 14.87 -7.04
CA TRP A 111 -16.64 15.58 -6.85
C TRP A 111 -17.77 15.01 -7.72
N PHE A 112 -17.53 14.94 -9.04
CA PHE A 112 -18.48 14.37 -10.00
C PHE A 112 -17.77 13.40 -10.93
N ASP A 113 -18.40 12.27 -11.20
CA ASP A 113 -17.84 11.21 -12.06
C ASP A 113 -17.51 11.72 -13.48
N ASN A 114 -18.25 12.72 -13.96
CA ASN A 114 -18.10 13.24 -15.32
C ASN A 114 -17.04 14.35 -15.47
N GLU A 115 -16.32 14.72 -14.41
CA GLU A 115 -15.20 15.68 -14.48
C GLU A 115 -13.88 15.04 -14.96
N CYS A 116 -13.96 13.97 -15.74
CA CYS A 116 -12.82 13.30 -16.35
C CYS A 116 -12.83 13.44 -17.89
N TRP A 117 -11.67 13.22 -18.49
CA TRP A 117 -11.49 13.29 -19.93
C TRP A 117 -12.06 12.07 -20.64
N LYS A 118 -12.42 12.22 -21.91
CA LYS A 118 -12.98 11.15 -22.75
C LYS A 118 -12.05 10.82 -23.90
N ASP A 119 -12.01 11.62 -24.96
CA ASP A 119 -11.17 11.33 -26.12
C ASP A 119 -9.81 12.06 -26.00
N TYR A 120 -8.73 11.43 -26.47
CA TYR A 120 -7.39 11.99 -26.38
C TYR A 120 -6.52 11.65 -27.59
N VAL A 121 -5.45 12.44 -27.76
CA VAL A 121 -4.29 12.14 -28.60
C VAL A 121 -3.00 12.35 -27.80
N VAL A 122 -1.99 11.54 -28.08
CA VAL A 122 -0.64 11.68 -27.52
C VAL A 122 0.30 12.14 -28.62
N LEU A 123 1.06 13.21 -28.35
CA LEU A 123 2.05 13.79 -29.25
C LEU A 123 3.45 13.64 -28.63
N VAL A 124 4.44 13.51 -29.49
CA VAL A 124 5.85 13.34 -29.12
C VAL A 124 6.63 14.55 -29.59
N ASP A 125 7.38 15.14 -28.66
CA ASP A 125 8.16 16.35 -28.86
C ASP A 125 7.32 17.47 -29.50
N ASP A 126 7.75 17.96 -30.65
CA ASP A 126 7.03 18.97 -31.44
C ASP A 126 6.45 18.38 -32.74
N ASP A 127 6.36 17.05 -32.85
CA ASP A 127 5.70 16.38 -33.97
C ASP A 127 4.18 16.56 -33.85
N PRO A 128 3.52 17.21 -34.82
CA PRO A 128 2.06 17.38 -34.80
C PRO A 128 1.31 16.07 -35.08
N ALA A 129 1.98 15.02 -35.59
CA ALA A 129 1.35 13.73 -35.83
C ALA A 129 1.12 12.98 -34.50
N PRO A 130 -0.11 12.51 -34.23
CA PRO A 130 -0.40 11.76 -33.01
C PRO A 130 0.30 10.40 -33.04
N LEU A 131 1.07 10.12 -31.98
CA LEU A 131 1.63 8.79 -31.72
C LEU A 131 0.50 7.77 -31.53
N ILE A 132 -0.53 8.15 -30.77
CA ILE A 132 -1.71 7.34 -30.53
C ILE A 132 -2.91 8.25 -30.24
N LYS A 133 -4.11 7.76 -30.54
CA LYS A 133 -5.39 8.35 -30.15
C LYS A 133 -6.27 7.29 -29.51
N GLY A 134 -7.16 7.70 -28.62
CA GLY A 134 -8.03 6.76 -27.94
C GLY A 134 -9.17 7.42 -27.20
N ARG A 135 -9.86 6.59 -26.42
CA ARG A 135 -10.94 6.98 -25.52
C ARG A 135 -10.69 6.38 -24.14
N LEU A 136 -10.91 7.19 -23.13
CA LEU A 136 -10.91 6.88 -21.71
C LEU A 136 -12.35 6.65 -21.26
N GLU A 137 -12.52 5.83 -20.24
CA GLU A 137 -13.78 5.59 -19.55
C GLU A 137 -14.01 6.62 -18.44
N MET A 138 -15.28 6.81 -18.08
CA MET A 138 -15.68 7.62 -16.94
C MET A 138 -15.42 6.86 -15.63
N ALA A 139 -14.15 6.76 -15.24
CA ALA A 139 -13.68 5.93 -14.14
C ALA A 139 -12.50 6.57 -13.38
N ASP A 140 -12.43 6.28 -12.08
CA ASP A 140 -11.37 6.69 -11.15
C ASP A 140 -10.14 5.76 -11.15
N GLY A 141 -10.35 4.51 -11.59
CA GLY A 141 -9.30 3.51 -11.67
C GLY A 141 -8.27 3.79 -12.77
N PRO A 142 -7.13 3.08 -12.74
CA PRO A 142 -6.08 3.23 -13.75
C PRO A 142 -6.53 2.81 -15.13
N GLN A 143 -6.24 3.66 -16.12
CA GLN A 143 -6.54 3.41 -17.52
C GLN A 143 -5.24 3.44 -18.34
N PRO A 144 -4.65 2.27 -18.67
CA PRO A 144 -3.38 2.20 -19.38
C PRO A 144 -3.53 2.57 -20.86
N ILE A 145 -2.68 3.48 -21.32
CA ILE A 145 -2.48 3.88 -22.71
C ILE A 145 -1.16 3.28 -23.17
N ASN A 146 -1.21 2.09 -23.76
CA ASN A 146 -0.03 1.41 -24.28
C ASN A 146 0.30 1.87 -25.70
N PHE A 147 1.54 2.30 -25.95
CA PHE A 147 1.96 2.78 -27.27
C PHE A 147 2.21 1.66 -28.28
N GLY A 148 2.33 0.41 -27.83
CA GLY A 148 2.69 -0.75 -28.65
C GLY A 148 4.18 -0.81 -29.06
N LYS A 149 4.93 0.27 -28.82
CA LYS A 149 6.38 0.40 -29.00
C LYS A 149 6.94 1.32 -27.92
N THR A 150 8.26 1.32 -27.75
CA THR A 150 8.95 2.34 -26.96
C THR A 150 9.36 3.51 -27.85
N VAL A 151 9.29 4.72 -27.31
CA VAL A 151 9.65 5.97 -27.98
C VAL A 151 10.61 6.73 -27.09
N GLU A 152 11.74 7.16 -27.63
CA GLU A 152 12.63 8.11 -26.97
C GLU A 152 12.14 9.53 -27.27
N LEU A 153 11.98 10.35 -26.23
CA LEU A 153 11.40 11.68 -26.33
C LEU A 153 11.91 12.59 -25.22
N LYS A 154 11.86 13.91 -25.44
CA LYS A 154 12.12 14.91 -24.40
C LYS A 154 10.82 15.56 -23.91
N LYS A 155 9.78 15.58 -24.74
CA LYS A 155 8.48 16.17 -24.43
C LYS A 155 7.35 15.23 -24.84
N LEU A 156 6.41 15.03 -23.93
CA LEU A 156 5.21 14.23 -24.12
C LEU A 156 4.00 15.13 -23.90
N THR A 157 3.12 15.23 -24.90
CA THR A 157 1.87 15.99 -24.77
C THR A 157 0.69 15.06 -24.81
N ILE A 158 -0.15 15.08 -23.78
CA ILE A 158 -1.47 14.46 -23.79
C ILE A 158 -2.46 15.56 -24.08
N ARG A 159 -3.02 15.56 -25.30
CA ARG A 159 -4.09 16.48 -25.67
C ARG A 159 -5.41 15.77 -25.55
N PHE A 160 -6.21 16.18 -24.57
CA PHE A 160 -7.59 15.75 -24.44
C PHE A 160 -8.45 16.55 -25.40
N THR A 161 -9.27 15.86 -26.20
CA THR A 161 -10.08 16.44 -27.28
C THR A 161 -11.57 16.44 -26.98
N SER A 162 -11.98 15.86 -25.85
CA SER A 162 -13.33 15.94 -25.28
C SER A 162 -13.32 15.48 -23.82
N SER A 163 -14.34 15.84 -23.05
CA SER A 163 -14.58 15.33 -21.70
C SER A 163 -15.96 14.65 -21.58
N TYR A 164 -16.23 14.06 -20.43
CA TYR A 164 -17.57 13.61 -20.05
C TYR A 164 -18.47 14.74 -19.52
N GLY A 165 -17.94 15.98 -19.45
CA GLY A 165 -18.65 17.17 -19.01
C GLY A 165 -18.22 17.60 -17.60
N GLY A 166 -19.19 17.92 -16.75
CA GLY A 166 -18.91 18.48 -15.43
C GLY A 166 -18.38 19.93 -15.49
N PRO A 167 -18.23 20.59 -14.32
CA PRO A 167 -17.77 21.96 -14.29
C PRO A 167 -16.31 22.07 -14.71
N ASN A 168 -15.39 21.27 -14.18
CA ASN A 168 -13.96 21.42 -14.41
C ASN A 168 -13.28 20.05 -14.70
N PRO A 169 -13.28 19.58 -15.96
CA PRO A 169 -12.59 18.35 -16.34
C PRO A 169 -11.12 18.32 -15.94
N GLY A 170 -10.61 17.14 -15.60
CA GLY A 170 -9.25 17.01 -15.10
C GLY A 170 -8.71 15.59 -15.04
N ALA A 171 -7.57 15.47 -14.37
CA ALA A 171 -6.93 14.21 -14.05
C ALA A 171 -6.53 14.21 -12.58
N SER A 172 -6.73 13.07 -11.91
CA SER A 172 -6.25 12.86 -10.55
C SER A 172 -4.78 12.52 -10.54
N GLU A 173 -4.34 11.62 -11.43
CA GLU A 173 -2.96 11.18 -11.55
C GLU A 173 -2.67 10.78 -13.01
N ILE A 174 -1.43 10.95 -13.44
CA ILE A 174 -0.85 10.53 -14.70
C ILE A 174 0.50 9.90 -14.41
N GLU A 175 0.66 8.65 -14.79
CA GLU A 175 1.92 7.94 -14.65
C GLU A 175 2.52 7.67 -16.03
N VAL A 176 3.84 7.73 -16.13
CA VAL A 176 4.57 7.53 -17.39
C VAL A 176 5.61 6.44 -17.19
N PHE A 177 5.58 5.39 -18.00
CA PHE A 177 6.46 4.22 -17.86
C PHE A 177 7.27 3.95 -19.12
N SER A 178 8.48 3.41 -18.96
CA SER A 178 9.38 3.09 -20.07
C SER A 178 8.95 1.91 -20.95
N VAL A 179 8.01 1.10 -20.48
CA VAL A 179 7.49 -0.08 -21.19
C VAL A 179 5.98 -0.17 -21.03
N GLY A 180 5.35 -1.00 -21.87
CA GLY A 180 3.93 -1.31 -21.77
C GLY A 180 3.51 -1.90 -20.41
N VAL A 181 2.29 -1.54 -19.99
CA VAL A 181 1.66 -1.97 -18.74
C VAL A 181 0.52 -2.96 -19.05
N ASN A 182 0.45 -4.04 -18.28
CA ASN A 182 -0.61 -5.04 -18.34
C ASN A 182 -1.31 -5.21 -16.99
N GLU A 183 -2.40 -5.97 -16.93
CA GLU A 183 -3.20 -6.15 -15.72
C GLU A 183 -2.38 -6.67 -14.52
N LYS A 184 -1.43 -7.58 -14.75
CA LYS A 184 -0.56 -8.12 -13.69
C LYS A 184 0.33 -7.01 -13.09
N LYS A 185 0.98 -6.22 -13.94
CA LYS A 185 1.80 -5.07 -13.52
C LYS A 185 0.95 -4.04 -12.79
N LEU A 186 -0.24 -3.76 -13.30
CA LEU A 186 -1.16 -2.77 -12.73
C LEU A 186 -1.71 -3.19 -11.36
N LYS A 187 -2.07 -4.47 -11.18
CA LYS A 187 -2.46 -5.01 -9.86
C LYS A 187 -1.33 -4.91 -8.83
N ALA A 188 -0.09 -5.21 -9.23
CA ALA A 188 1.07 -5.07 -8.36
C ALA A 188 1.31 -3.59 -7.98
N HIS A 189 1.19 -2.69 -8.95
CA HIS A 189 1.34 -1.25 -8.76
C HIS A 189 0.25 -0.66 -7.85
N LEU A 190 -1.04 -0.98 -8.09
CA LEU A 190 -2.17 -0.54 -7.27
C LEU A 190 -2.07 -0.98 -5.81
N ARG A 191 -1.55 -2.20 -5.55
CA ARG A 191 -1.29 -2.66 -4.17
C ARG A 191 -0.30 -1.73 -3.46
N SER A 192 0.67 -1.16 -4.19
CA SER A 192 1.63 -0.23 -3.64
C SER A 192 1.06 1.17 -3.38
N ILE A 193 0.24 1.70 -4.28
CA ILE A 193 -0.45 2.99 -4.08
C ILE A 193 -1.36 2.92 -2.86
N LYS A 194 -2.16 1.85 -2.72
CA LYS A 194 -3.03 1.66 -1.54
C LYS A 194 -2.23 1.61 -0.22
N LEU A 195 -0.98 1.13 -0.26
CA LEU A 195 -0.08 1.13 0.88
C LEU A 195 0.45 2.53 1.24
N LYS A 196 0.53 3.45 0.26
CA LYS A 196 0.96 4.85 0.46
C LYS A 196 -0.21 5.75 0.88
N SER A 197 -1.39 5.56 0.30
CA SER A 197 -2.57 6.40 0.53
C SER A 197 -3.32 6.07 1.81
N THR A 198 -2.85 5.11 2.61
CA THR A 198 -3.41 4.78 3.92
C THR A 198 -2.72 5.64 4.98
N PRO A 199 -3.39 6.64 5.58
CA PRO A 199 -2.78 7.60 6.52
C PRO A 199 -2.25 6.96 7.82
N TRP A 200 -2.47 5.66 7.98
CA TRP A 200 -2.06 4.81 9.10
C TRP A 200 -1.02 3.76 8.71
N ALA A 201 -0.51 3.76 7.47
CA ALA A 201 0.63 2.93 7.10
C ALA A 201 1.90 3.54 7.72
N ILE A 202 2.16 3.17 8.98
CA ILE A 202 3.35 3.57 9.74
C ILE A 202 4.59 3.30 8.87
N GLU A 203 5.29 4.36 8.48
CA GLU A 203 6.61 4.24 7.88
C GLU A 203 7.55 3.60 8.89
N VAL A 204 8.45 2.75 8.40
CA VAL A 204 9.40 2.07 9.26
C VAL A 204 10.47 3.07 9.67
N ASP A 205 10.38 3.45 10.94
CA ASP A 205 11.40 4.20 11.64
C ASP A 205 12.64 3.31 11.82
N CYS A 206 13.72 3.65 11.12
CA CYS A 206 14.96 2.88 11.11
C CYS A 206 15.64 2.83 12.49
N GLU A 207 15.51 3.89 13.29
CA GLU A 207 16.08 3.93 14.64
C GLU A 207 15.33 2.98 15.57
N LYS A 208 13.99 2.98 15.50
CA LYS A 208 13.17 2.03 16.26
C LYS A 208 13.37 0.59 15.80
N LEU A 209 13.52 0.36 14.49
CA LEU A 209 13.80 -0.98 13.97
C LEU A 209 15.18 -1.47 14.44
N ARG A 210 16.20 -0.62 14.45
CA ARG A 210 17.51 -0.95 15.04
C ARG A 210 17.37 -1.33 16.50
N GLY A 211 16.73 -0.48 17.29
CA GLY A 211 16.51 -0.73 18.72
C GLY A 211 15.74 -2.03 18.98
N LEU A 212 14.77 -2.37 18.13
CA LEU A 212 14.07 -3.65 18.19
C LEU A 212 15.04 -4.83 17.92
N ILE A 213 15.87 -4.77 16.88
CA ILE A 213 16.82 -5.84 16.57
C ILE A 213 17.81 -6.04 17.73
N GLU A 214 18.35 -4.96 18.28
CA GLU A 214 19.28 -5.00 19.41
C GLU A 214 18.63 -5.55 20.68
N ALA A 215 17.41 -5.10 21.00
CA ALA A 215 16.66 -5.59 22.15
C ALA A 215 16.33 -7.09 22.04
N GLN A 216 15.91 -7.55 20.86
CA GLN A 216 15.66 -8.97 20.62
C GLN A 216 16.95 -9.79 20.69
N SER A 217 18.05 -9.28 20.11
CA SER A 217 19.36 -9.92 20.17
C SER A 217 19.85 -10.07 21.62
N ALA A 218 19.73 -9.02 22.43
CA ALA A 218 20.08 -9.06 23.85
C ALA A 218 19.19 -10.03 24.65
N ARG A 219 17.90 -10.13 24.32
CA ARG A 219 16.94 -11.00 25.00
C ARG A 219 17.11 -12.48 24.65
N TYR A 220 17.34 -12.79 23.38
CA TYR A 220 17.29 -14.16 22.86
C TYR A 220 18.67 -14.76 22.59
N GLY A 221 19.73 -13.95 22.47
CA GLY A 221 21.10 -14.41 22.25
C GLY A 221 21.19 -15.36 21.06
N ASP A 222 21.78 -16.53 21.27
CA ASP A 222 21.97 -17.56 20.24
C ASP A 222 20.67 -18.08 19.61
N LYS A 223 19.50 -17.82 20.22
CA LYS A 223 18.19 -18.16 19.63
C LYS A 223 17.76 -17.19 18.52
N TYR A 224 18.47 -16.08 18.33
CA TYR A 224 18.24 -15.14 17.23
C TYR A 224 19.49 -14.98 16.35
N PRO A 225 19.92 -16.04 15.64
CA PRO A 225 21.16 -16.02 14.85
C PRO A 225 21.14 -15.02 13.68
N GLN A 226 19.96 -14.59 13.23
CA GLN A 226 19.79 -13.67 12.11
C GLN A 226 20.08 -12.20 12.49
N ALA A 227 20.20 -11.86 13.78
CA ALA A 227 20.31 -10.48 14.26
C ALA A 227 21.41 -9.66 13.57
N GLY A 228 22.61 -10.24 13.41
CA GLY A 228 23.72 -9.58 12.73
C GLY A 228 23.45 -9.28 11.25
N GLY A 229 22.80 -10.22 10.55
CA GLY A 229 22.40 -10.04 9.15
C GLY A 229 21.28 -9.00 9.00
N HIS A 230 20.32 -8.98 9.93
CA HIS A 230 19.27 -7.96 9.95
C HIS A 230 19.82 -6.55 10.20
N LEU A 231 20.79 -6.38 11.11
CA LEU A 231 21.46 -5.11 11.34
C LEU A 231 22.23 -4.64 10.10
N ALA A 232 23.00 -5.53 9.46
CA ALA A 232 23.74 -5.18 8.25
C ALA A 232 22.79 -4.73 7.12
N ARG A 233 21.70 -5.47 6.90
CA ARG A 233 20.67 -5.11 5.91
C ARG A 233 19.99 -3.79 6.25
N LEU A 234 19.75 -3.50 7.54
CA LEU A 234 19.20 -2.21 7.94
C LEU A 234 20.13 -1.06 7.55
N GLU A 235 21.43 -1.17 7.81
CA GLU A 235 22.41 -0.12 7.47
C GLU A 235 22.43 0.23 5.99
N GLU A 236 22.35 -0.78 5.12
CA GLU A 236 22.28 -0.58 3.67
C GLU A 236 21.03 0.20 3.25
N LEU A 237 19.93 0.08 3.99
CA LEU A 237 18.65 0.73 3.69
C LEU A 237 18.54 2.14 4.27
N VAL A 238 19.22 2.46 5.38
CA VAL A 238 19.12 3.76 6.06
C VAL A 238 19.39 4.94 5.12
N GLY A 239 20.43 4.84 4.27
CA GLY A 239 20.81 5.93 3.35
C GLY A 239 19.76 6.24 2.26
N ARG A 240 18.76 5.38 2.10
CA ARG A 240 17.66 5.50 1.13
C ARG A 240 16.30 5.15 1.75
N ALA A 241 16.13 5.42 3.04
CA ALA A 241 14.98 4.96 3.83
C ALA A 241 13.63 5.39 3.24
N ASP A 242 13.53 6.61 2.71
CA ASP A 242 12.30 7.14 2.10
C ASP A 242 11.91 6.33 0.85
N GLU A 243 12.90 5.87 0.08
CA GLU A 243 12.69 5.09 -1.14
C GLU A 243 12.55 3.58 -0.85
N ALA A 244 13.12 3.10 0.24
CA ALA A 244 13.23 1.68 0.60
C ALA A 244 12.22 1.21 1.66
N GLN A 245 11.09 1.92 1.82
CA GLN A 245 10.06 1.58 2.80
C GLN A 245 9.47 0.17 2.62
N VAL A 246 9.46 -0.38 1.41
CA VAL A 246 8.98 -1.75 1.16
C VAL A 246 9.96 -2.77 1.74
N GLU A 247 11.25 -2.61 1.48
CA GLU A 247 12.31 -3.45 2.03
C GLU A 247 12.43 -3.31 3.55
N LEU A 248 12.25 -2.10 4.08
CA LEU A 248 12.23 -1.86 5.52
C LEU A 248 11.04 -2.53 6.21
N LYS A 249 9.84 -2.50 5.61
CA LYS A 249 8.66 -3.23 6.12
C LYS A 249 8.87 -4.74 6.09
N GLN A 250 9.51 -5.23 5.04
CA GLN A 250 9.86 -6.65 4.93
C GLN A 250 10.88 -7.05 6.03
N LEU A 251 11.93 -6.25 6.23
CA LEU A 251 12.90 -6.46 7.30
C LEU A 251 12.25 -6.37 8.69
N GLN A 252 11.42 -5.37 8.95
CA GLN A 252 10.69 -5.26 10.21
C GLN A 252 9.84 -6.50 10.49
N ARG A 253 9.16 -7.04 9.47
CA ARG A 253 8.39 -8.28 9.60
C ARG A 253 9.28 -9.49 9.92
N GLU A 254 10.41 -9.64 9.24
CA GLU A 254 11.39 -10.70 9.52
C GLU A 254 11.92 -10.62 10.95
N VAL A 255 12.19 -9.40 11.44
CA VAL A 255 12.63 -9.15 12.82
C VAL A 255 11.54 -9.48 13.84
N LEU A 256 10.28 -9.15 13.56
CA LEU A 256 9.15 -9.41 14.45
C LEU A 256 8.77 -10.89 14.52
N LEU A 257 9.03 -11.65 13.45
CA LEU A 257 8.61 -13.04 13.30
C LEU A 257 9.81 -14.01 13.26
N PHE A 258 10.99 -13.60 13.77
CA PHE A 258 12.23 -14.35 13.61
C PHE A 258 12.19 -15.78 14.20
N ASP A 259 11.34 -15.99 15.20
CA ASP A 259 11.10 -17.26 15.90
C ASP A 259 9.72 -17.87 15.60
N ILE A 260 8.98 -17.32 14.63
CA ILE A 260 7.64 -17.78 14.26
C ILE A 260 7.69 -18.48 12.90
N ASP A 261 7.51 -19.80 12.92
CA ASP A 261 7.46 -20.65 11.72
C ASP A 261 6.05 -20.82 11.16
N ARG A 262 5.01 -20.65 12.00
CA ARG A 262 3.62 -20.91 11.66
C ARG A 262 2.68 -19.90 12.30
N LEU A 263 1.65 -19.51 11.55
CA LEU A 263 0.57 -18.64 11.99
C LEU A 263 -0.77 -19.32 11.75
N VAL A 264 -1.66 -19.27 12.74
CA VAL A 264 -3.06 -19.64 12.56
C VAL A 264 -3.80 -18.41 12.03
N VAL A 265 -4.55 -18.58 10.94
CA VAL A 265 -5.29 -17.49 10.29
C VAL A 265 -6.71 -17.94 9.93
N ILE A 266 -7.62 -16.98 9.93
CA ILE A 266 -8.98 -17.17 9.42
C ILE A 266 -9.04 -16.56 8.03
N LYS A 267 -9.50 -17.36 7.07
CA LYS A 267 -9.92 -16.86 5.76
C LYS A 267 -11.43 -16.76 5.79
N ARG A 268 -11.97 -15.58 5.51
CA ARG A 268 -13.41 -15.33 5.42
C ARG A 268 -13.68 -14.12 4.52
N HIS A 269 -14.92 -13.98 4.09
CA HIS A 269 -15.39 -12.71 3.55
C HIS A 269 -15.39 -11.64 4.64
N GLU A 270 -15.02 -10.41 4.28
CA GLU A 270 -15.06 -9.27 5.17
C GLU A 270 -16.47 -9.08 5.74
N ILE A 271 -16.55 -8.96 7.08
CA ILE A 271 -17.83 -8.65 7.74
C ILE A 271 -18.06 -7.16 7.67
N SER A 272 -19.10 -6.77 6.94
CA SER A 272 -19.62 -5.42 6.95
C SER A 272 -20.71 -5.32 8.01
N ALA A 273 -20.39 -4.71 9.14
CA ALA A 273 -21.32 -4.45 10.24
C ALA A 273 -21.53 -2.95 10.40
N THR A 274 -22.74 -2.56 10.79
CA THR A 274 -23.08 -1.14 11.03
C THR A 274 -22.40 -0.59 12.29
N HIS A 275 -22.17 -1.45 13.30
CA HIS A 275 -21.49 -1.09 14.54
C HIS A 275 -20.51 -2.19 14.95
N VAL A 276 -19.51 -1.82 15.76
CA VAL A 276 -18.44 -2.73 16.19
C VAL A 276 -18.90 -3.91 17.03
N TYR A 277 -20.15 -3.96 17.50
CA TYR A 277 -20.71 -5.06 18.30
C TYR A 277 -21.77 -5.88 17.55
N THR A 278 -22.11 -5.53 16.30
CA THR A 278 -23.18 -6.20 15.53
C THR A 278 -22.66 -7.24 14.54
N TYR A 279 -21.34 -7.40 14.42
CA TYR A 279 -20.69 -8.31 13.47
C TYR A 279 -21.08 -9.79 13.63
N HIS A 280 -21.64 -10.19 14.77
CA HIS A 280 -22.03 -11.58 15.01
C HIS A 280 -23.41 -11.93 14.41
N TYR A 281 -24.21 -10.93 14.02
CA TYR A 281 -25.51 -11.13 13.37
C TYR A 281 -25.71 -10.30 12.08
N GLU A 282 -24.81 -9.35 11.75
CA GLU A 282 -24.81 -8.60 10.49
C GLU A 282 -23.70 -9.08 9.54
N GLY A 283 -23.91 -8.87 8.23
CA GLY A 283 -22.84 -8.98 7.24
C GLY A 283 -22.32 -10.39 6.97
N PHE A 284 -23.11 -11.42 7.33
CA PHE A 284 -22.73 -12.81 7.04
C PHE A 284 -22.55 -13.06 5.54
N LYS A 285 -21.46 -13.77 5.23
CA LYS A 285 -21.21 -14.38 3.94
C LYS A 285 -20.53 -15.71 4.18
N ALA A 286 -21.17 -16.78 3.70
CA ALA A 286 -20.65 -18.14 3.80
C ALA A 286 -19.32 -18.27 3.04
N GLY A 287 -18.41 -19.08 3.58
CA GLY A 287 -17.16 -19.43 2.91
C GLY A 287 -15.91 -19.13 3.73
N GLY A 288 -14.83 -19.83 3.36
CA GLY A 288 -13.53 -19.74 4.01
C GLY A 288 -13.30 -20.88 5.01
N GLY A 289 -12.56 -20.60 6.08
CA GLY A 289 -12.10 -21.63 7.01
C GLY A 289 -10.96 -21.16 7.93
N LEU A 290 -10.44 -22.12 8.68
CA LEU A 290 -9.29 -21.97 9.57
C LEU A 290 -8.07 -22.61 8.91
N TYR A 291 -6.95 -21.89 8.87
CA TYR A 291 -5.75 -22.30 8.16
C TYR A 291 -4.49 -22.09 9.00
N VAL A 292 -3.44 -22.83 8.66
CA VAL A 292 -2.07 -22.56 9.08
C VAL A 292 -1.26 -22.07 7.89
N VAL A 293 -0.48 -21.00 8.08
CA VAL A 293 0.41 -20.44 7.06
C VAL A 293 1.83 -20.30 7.61
N SER A 294 2.82 -20.50 6.76
CA SER A 294 4.22 -20.19 7.06
C SER A 294 4.54 -18.76 6.61
N PRO A 295 4.99 -17.86 7.49
CA PRO A 295 5.36 -16.50 7.09
C PRO A 295 6.65 -16.43 6.26
N GLY A 296 7.53 -17.44 6.34
CA GLY A 296 8.84 -17.47 5.67
C GLY A 296 8.88 -18.10 4.27
N ASP A 297 7.88 -18.91 3.90
CA ASP A 297 8.00 -19.82 2.74
C ASP A 297 7.59 -19.20 1.39
N GLY A 298 7.73 -17.88 1.23
CA GLY A 298 7.60 -17.22 -0.08
C GLY A 298 6.26 -17.40 -0.81
N GLY A 299 5.18 -17.74 -0.10
CA GLY A 299 3.85 -17.95 -0.68
C GLY A 299 3.42 -19.41 -0.80
N ALA A 300 3.94 -20.30 0.05
CA ALA A 300 3.38 -21.64 0.23
C ALA A 300 1.86 -21.60 0.45
N GLU A 301 1.15 -22.58 -0.08
CA GLU A 301 -0.31 -22.67 0.06
C GLU A 301 -0.71 -22.87 1.53
N PRO A 302 -1.73 -22.15 2.03
CA PRO A 302 -2.25 -22.35 3.37
C PRO A 302 -2.73 -23.79 3.61
N VAL A 303 -2.37 -24.37 4.74
CA VAL A 303 -2.88 -25.68 5.17
C VAL A 303 -4.25 -25.49 5.81
N GLU A 304 -5.31 -26.04 5.21
CA GLU A 304 -6.66 -25.98 5.76
C GLU A 304 -6.81 -26.93 6.96
N LEU A 305 -7.18 -26.38 8.12
CA LEU A 305 -7.52 -27.16 9.31
C LEU A 305 -9.02 -27.45 9.39
N VAL A 306 -9.85 -26.44 9.08
CA VAL A 306 -11.31 -26.54 9.13
C VAL A 306 -11.91 -25.80 7.95
N SER A 307 -12.61 -26.54 7.09
CA SER A 307 -13.38 -25.97 5.99
C SER A 307 -14.72 -25.42 6.47
N SER A 308 -15.11 -24.25 5.97
CA SER A 308 -16.39 -23.60 6.29
C SER A 308 -17.08 -23.04 5.04
N PRO A 309 -17.42 -23.88 4.05
CA PRO A 309 -17.98 -23.40 2.77
C PRO A 309 -19.39 -22.83 2.91
N THR A 310 -20.19 -23.34 3.83
CA THR A 310 -21.59 -22.92 4.07
C THR A 310 -21.76 -22.04 5.31
N GLY A 311 -20.72 -21.98 6.14
CA GLY A 311 -20.72 -21.29 7.42
C GLY A 311 -19.70 -20.15 7.45
N GLN A 312 -19.38 -19.70 8.66
CA GLN A 312 -18.35 -18.69 8.88
C GLN A 312 -17.62 -18.99 10.20
N ILE A 313 -16.30 -18.83 10.19
CA ILE A 313 -15.47 -18.78 11.40
C ILE A 313 -15.25 -17.30 11.71
N LEU A 314 -15.59 -16.89 12.93
CA LEU A 314 -15.65 -15.49 13.33
C LEU A 314 -14.31 -14.99 13.89
N ASP A 315 -13.75 -15.77 14.81
CA ASP A 315 -12.58 -15.48 15.62
C ASP A 315 -11.88 -16.78 15.98
N CYS A 316 -10.61 -16.69 16.40
CA CYS A 316 -9.84 -17.80 16.93
C CYS A 316 -8.79 -17.31 17.94
N ASP A 317 -8.40 -18.20 18.84
CA ASP A 317 -7.36 -18.00 19.83
C ASP A 317 -6.51 -19.28 19.95
N LEU A 318 -5.22 -19.13 20.26
CA LEU A 318 -4.28 -20.24 20.40
C LEU A 318 -3.97 -20.47 21.88
N SER A 319 -3.98 -21.73 22.32
CA SER A 319 -3.61 -22.08 23.69
C SER A 319 -2.18 -21.63 24.02
N TYR A 320 -1.90 -21.35 25.29
CA TYR A 320 -0.58 -20.86 25.73
C TYR A 320 0.57 -21.82 25.42
N ASP A 321 0.29 -23.13 25.30
CA ASP A 321 1.27 -24.14 24.91
C ASP A 321 1.41 -24.32 23.38
N GLY A 322 0.61 -23.58 22.59
CA GLY A 322 0.62 -23.58 21.14
C GLY A 322 0.04 -24.84 20.49
N ARG A 323 -0.74 -25.66 21.21
CA ARG A 323 -1.19 -26.98 20.73
C ARG A 323 -2.65 -27.04 20.29
N THR A 324 -3.51 -26.19 20.84
CA THR A 324 -4.95 -26.23 20.63
C THR A 324 -5.47 -24.87 20.22
N ILE A 325 -6.27 -24.84 19.16
CA ILE A 325 -6.93 -23.64 18.66
C ILE A 325 -8.37 -23.66 19.14
N LEU A 326 -8.79 -22.58 19.81
CA LEU A 326 -10.18 -22.28 20.14
C LEU A 326 -10.73 -21.35 19.05
N PHE A 327 -11.95 -21.57 18.59
CA PHE A 327 -12.55 -20.70 17.57
C PHE A 327 -14.07 -20.72 17.63
N SER A 328 -14.66 -19.63 17.15
CA SER A 328 -16.12 -19.47 17.10
C SER A 328 -16.61 -19.72 15.68
N ARG A 329 -17.49 -20.71 15.51
CA ARG A 329 -18.01 -21.12 14.20
C ARG A 329 -19.52 -21.26 14.22
N ARG A 330 -20.16 -20.74 13.19
CA ARG A 330 -21.51 -21.12 12.78
C ARG A 330 -21.43 -21.90 11.48
N GLN A 331 -22.20 -22.97 11.33
CA GLN A 331 -22.08 -23.84 10.15
C GLN A 331 -22.99 -23.39 9.01
N LYS A 332 -24.03 -22.59 9.31
CA LYS A 332 -24.99 -22.02 8.38
C LYS A 332 -25.39 -20.60 8.78
N GLU A 333 -26.18 -19.94 7.93
CA GLU A 333 -26.64 -18.58 8.17
C GLU A 333 -27.59 -18.47 9.36
N ASP A 334 -28.48 -19.44 9.52
CA ASP A 334 -29.58 -19.52 10.48
C ASP A 334 -29.20 -20.14 11.83
N GLU A 335 -27.92 -20.44 12.04
CA GLU A 335 -27.38 -21.01 13.28
C GLU A 335 -26.60 -19.97 14.10
N GLY A 336 -26.61 -20.17 15.42
CA GLY A 336 -25.75 -19.43 16.35
C GLY A 336 -24.27 -19.74 16.12
N TYR A 337 -23.40 -18.81 16.55
CA TYR A 337 -21.98 -19.12 16.71
C TYR A 337 -21.79 -20.02 17.92
N HIS A 338 -20.93 -21.02 17.81
CA HIS A 338 -20.55 -21.88 18.92
C HIS A 338 -19.04 -21.97 19.03
N LEU A 339 -18.56 -22.30 20.22
CA LEU A 339 -17.14 -22.52 20.47
C LEU A 339 -16.74 -23.93 20.06
N TRP A 340 -15.59 -24.02 19.41
CA TRP A 340 -14.96 -25.24 18.95
C TRP A 340 -13.48 -25.24 19.31
N THR A 341 -12.92 -26.44 19.44
CA THR A 341 -11.47 -26.64 19.56
C THR A 341 -10.98 -27.60 18.50
N ILE A 342 -9.72 -27.43 18.09
CA ILE A 342 -8.99 -28.35 17.21
C ILE A 342 -7.50 -28.30 17.58
N ASN A 343 -6.78 -29.40 17.41
CA ASN A 343 -5.33 -29.40 17.54
C ASN A 343 -4.68 -28.68 16.36
N VAL A 344 -3.49 -28.11 16.57
CA VAL A 344 -2.72 -27.43 15.49
C VAL A 344 -2.30 -28.35 14.34
N ASP A 345 -2.37 -29.66 14.53
CA ASP A 345 -2.17 -30.67 13.49
C ASP A 345 -3.45 -31.03 12.70
N GLY A 346 -4.58 -30.39 13.02
CA GLY A 346 -5.88 -30.61 12.40
C GLY A 346 -6.71 -31.76 13.01
N THR A 347 -6.20 -32.44 14.04
CA THR A 347 -6.92 -33.52 14.70
C THR A 347 -7.80 -33.01 15.85
N GLY A 348 -8.71 -33.86 16.35
CA GLY A 348 -9.43 -33.58 17.60
C GLY A 348 -10.50 -32.49 17.54
N LEU A 349 -11.04 -32.17 16.35
CA LEU A 349 -12.10 -31.19 16.18
C LEU A 349 -13.31 -31.49 17.08
N THR A 350 -13.60 -30.58 18.03
CA THR A 350 -14.63 -30.78 19.07
C THR A 350 -15.47 -29.52 19.26
N GLN A 351 -16.80 -29.67 19.23
CA GLN A 351 -17.74 -28.59 19.57
C GLN A 351 -17.97 -28.54 21.09
N LEU A 352 -17.71 -27.38 21.69
CA LEU A 352 -17.81 -27.16 23.14
C LEU A 352 -19.18 -26.65 23.56
N THR A 353 -19.81 -25.77 22.78
CA THR A 353 -21.11 -25.19 23.12
C THR A 353 -22.19 -25.50 22.09
N ARG A 354 -23.46 -25.47 22.52
CA ARG A 354 -24.64 -25.79 21.70
C ARG A 354 -25.83 -24.91 22.10
N GLY A 355 -26.79 -24.76 21.19
CA GLY A 355 -28.08 -24.11 21.45
C GLY A 355 -28.45 -23.07 20.38
N PRO A 356 -29.54 -22.34 20.55
CA PRO A 356 -29.97 -21.30 19.60
C PRO A 356 -29.22 -19.96 19.74
N TRP A 357 -28.32 -19.84 20.71
CA TRP A 357 -27.62 -18.59 21.05
C TRP A 357 -26.24 -18.51 20.41
N HIS A 358 -25.68 -17.29 20.38
CA HIS A 358 -24.29 -17.07 19.99
C HIS A 358 -23.38 -17.21 21.22
N ASP A 359 -22.37 -18.06 21.11
CA ASP A 359 -21.20 -18.13 21.98
C ASP A 359 -19.96 -17.86 21.11
N TYR A 360 -19.24 -16.78 21.39
CA TYR A 360 -18.18 -16.28 20.51
C TYR A 360 -17.10 -15.45 21.22
N ASN A 361 -16.04 -15.06 20.50
CA ASN A 361 -14.83 -14.41 21.03
C ASN A 361 -14.26 -15.16 22.24
N GLY A 362 -14.10 -16.47 22.08
CA GLY A 362 -13.47 -17.29 23.09
C GLY A 362 -12.01 -16.92 23.30
N CYS A 363 -11.53 -16.95 24.53
CA CYS A 363 -10.12 -16.85 24.86
C CYS A 363 -9.70 -17.88 25.91
N TRP A 364 -8.44 -18.30 25.83
CA TRP A 364 -7.84 -19.16 26.84
C TRP A 364 -7.50 -18.36 28.10
N LEU A 365 -7.89 -18.90 29.25
CA LEU A 365 -7.45 -18.44 30.55
C LEU A 365 -6.13 -19.15 30.94
N PRO A 366 -5.29 -18.54 31.79
CA PRO A 366 -3.99 -19.13 32.17
C PRO A 366 -4.07 -20.51 32.83
N ASP A 367 -5.21 -20.87 33.41
CA ASP A 367 -5.48 -22.18 34.03
C ASP A 367 -6.00 -23.23 33.04
N GLY A 368 -6.14 -22.88 31.76
CA GLY A 368 -6.74 -23.74 30.73
C GLY A 368 -8.27 -23.61 30.63
N GLY A 369 -8.90 -22.75 31.44
CA GLY A 369 -10.30 -22.38 31.28
C GLY A 369 -10.55 -21.58 30.00
N ILE A 370 -11.83 -21.37 29.68
CA ILE A 370 -12.27 -20.60 28.51
C ILE A 370 -13.22 -19.49 28.95
N GLY A 371 -12.86 -18.24 28.66
CA GLY A 371 -13.75 -17.09 28.72
C GLY A 371 -14.39 -16.84 27.36
N PHE A 372 -15.66 -16.42 27.30
CA PHE A 372 -16.35 -16.13 26.04
C PHE A 372 -17.56 -15.20 26.23
N LEU A 373 -18.02 -14.59 25.15
CA LEU A 373 -19.28 -13.84 25.12
C LEU A 373 -20.44 -14.77 24.76
N SER A 374 -21.56 -14.63 25.47
CA SER A 374 -22.77 -15.40 25.19
C SER A 374 -23.97 -14.47 25.05
N SER A 375 -24.81 -14.71 24.04
CA SER A 375 -26.11 -14.05 23.89
C SER A 375 -27.22 -14.75 24.68
N ARG A 376 -26.88 -15.73 25.53
CA ARG A 376 -27.81 -16.33 26.48
C ARG A 376 -28.25 -15.26 27.48
N ILE A 377 -29.56 -15.04 27.57
CA ILE A 377 -30.14 -14.24 28.65
C ILE A 377 -30.21 -15.15 29.88
N ALA A 378 -29.67 -14.68 31.02
CA ALA A 378 -29.84 -15.38 32.28
C ALA A 378 -31.34 -15.50 32.59
N GLN A 379 -31.81 -16.71 32.87
CA GLN A 379 -33.19 -16.95 33.29
C GLN A 379 -33.41 -16.54 34.74
#